data_AF-A0AAJ2KLU7-F1
#
_entry.id   AF-A0AAJ2KLU7-F1
#
_cell.length_a   1.000
_cell.length_b   1.000
_cell.length_c   1.000
_cell.angle_alpha   90.00
_cell.angle_beta   90.00
_cell.angle_gamma   90.00
#
_symmetry.space_group_name_H-M   'P 1'
#
loop_
_entity.id
_entity.type
_entity.pdbx_description
1 polymer ?
#
loop_
_entity_poly.entity_id
_entity_poly.type
_entity_poly.pdbx_seq_one_letter_code
_entity_poly.pdbx_strand_id
1 'polypeptide(L)' 'MYPSDISDKEWEILEPHVAQGKIGRPRKHNIRTIINAIRYIMRGGCQWRMLPKDFPPWKTVYDYFLR' A
#
# COMPACT_ATOMS: atom_id res chain seq x y z
N MET A 1 10.51 3.86 -8.17
CA MET A 1 9.85 2.60 -8.57
C MET A 1 10.70 1.47 -8.02
N TYR A 2 10.14 0.68 -7.11
CA TYR A 2 10.83 -0.41 -6.42
C TYR A 2 10.55 -1.74 -7.13
N PRO A 3 11.48 -2.70 -7.12
CA PRO A 3 11.25 -4.03 -7.69
C PRO A 3 10.15 -4.84 -6.97
N SER A 4 9.68 -4.35 -5.81
CA SER A 4 8.53 -4.88 -5.07
C SER A 4 7.18 -4.31 -5.52
N ASP A 5 7.17 -3.24 -6.33
CA ASP A 5 5.95 -2.56 -6.76
C ASP A 5 5.08 -3.47 -7.63
N ILE A 6 3.77 -3.29 -7.54
CA ILE A 6 2.80 -4.03 -8.35
C ILE A 6 2.81 -3.53 -9.80
N SER A 7 2.85 -4.46 -10.75
CA SER A 7 2.69 -4.12 -12.17
C SER A 7 1.26 -3.64 -12.45
N ASP A 8 1.07 -2.84 -13.50
CA ASP A 8 -0.27 -2.35 -13.87
C ASP A 8 -1.25 -3.51 -14.15
N LYS A 9 -0.78 -4.60 -14.76
CA LYS A 9 -1.59 -5.79 -15.02
C LYS A 9 -2.07 -6.50 -13.76
N GLU A 10 -1.18 -6.67 -12.77
CA GLU A 10 -1.57 -7.21 -11.47
C GLU A 10 -2.50 -6.24 -10.73
N TRP A 11 -2.30 -4.93 -10.89
CA TRP A 11 -3.15 -3.91 -10.30
C TRP A 11 -4.57 -3.94 -10.85
N GLU A 12 -4.76 -4.10 -12.16
CA GLU A 12 -6.09 -4.21 -12.79
C GLU A 12 -6.94 -5.35 -12.19
N ILE A 13 -6.29 -6.48 -11.87
CA ILE A 13 -6.97 -7.61 -11.22
C ILE A 13 -7.33 -7.27 -9.78
N LEU A 14 -6.44 -6.57 -9.07
CA LEU A 14 -6.59 -6.30 -7.63
C LEU A 14 -7.54 -5.13 -7.34
N GLU A 15 -7.50 -4.08 -8.18
CA GLU A 15 -8.26 -2.84 -8.04
C GLU A 15 -9.72 -3.04 -7.62
N PRO A 16 -10.54 -3.88 -8.29
CA PRO A 16 -11.95 -4.06 -7.92
C PRO A 16 -12.15 -4.63 -6.51
N HIS A 17 -11.16 -5.38 -5.99
CA HIS A 17 -11.23 -5.97 -4.65
C HIS A 17 -10.83 -4.98 -3.55
N VAL A 18 -9.94 -4.03 -3.84
CA VAL A 18 -9.44 -3.07 -2.83
C VAL A 18 -10.13 -1.70 -2.91
N ALA A 19 -10.78 -1.39 -4.03
CA ALA A 19 -11.56 -0.16 -4.23
C ALA A 19 -12.86 -0.09 -3.38
N GLN A 20 -13.04 -0.96 -2.39
CA GLN A 20 -14.19 -0.94 -1.51
C GLN A 20 -14.07 0.19 -0.48
N GLY A 21 -14.93 1.20 -0.59
CA GLY A 21 -15.04 2.29 0.38
C GLY A 21 -15.50 3.60 -0.23
N LYS A 22 -16.78 3.69 -0.61
CA LYS A 22 -17.43 4.96 -1.01
C LYS A 22 -18.09 5.69 0.16
N ILE A 23 -18.02 5.14 1.38
CA ILE A 23 -18.72 5.67 2.56
C ILE A 23 -17.68 6.11 3.59
N GLY A 24 -17.66 7.42 3.90
CA GLY A 24 -16.78 8.02 4.91
C GLY A 24 -15.77 9.03 4.36
N ARG A 25 -14.76 9.36 5.17
CA ARG A 25 -13.74 10.38 4.85
C ARG A 25 -12.97 10.00 3.58
N PRO A 26 -12.78 10.93 2.62
CA PRO A 26 -12.01 10.67 1.41
C PRO A 26 -10.60 10.19 1.76
N ARG A 27 -10.15 9.14 1.07
CA ARG A 27 -8.80 8.58 1.24
C ARG A 27 -7.77 9.61 0.77
N LYS A 28 -6.88 10.02 1.68
CA LYS A 28 -5.78 10.96 1.35
C LYS A 28 -4.66 10.31 0.55
N HIS A 29 -4.49 8.99 0.67
CA HIS A 29 -3.41 8.25 0.04
C HIS A 29 -3.97 7.23 -0.95
N ASN A 30 -3.28 7.06 -2.08
CA ASN A 30 -3.64 6.06 -3.08
C ASN A 30 -3.41 4.65 -2.51
N ILE A 31 -4.40 3.78 -2.67
CA ILE A 31 -4.39 2.40 -2.16
C ILE A 31 -3.26 1.58 -2.80
N ARG A 32 -2.97 1.83 -4.07
CA ARG A 32 -1.86 1.18 -4.77
C ARG A 32 -0.53 1.46 -4.08
N THR A 33 -0.31 2.70 -3.66
CA THR A 33 0.91 3.09 -2.94
C THR A 33 1.01 2.43 -1.56
N ILE A 34 -0.12 2.23 -0.88
CA ILE A 34 -0.18 1.49 0.39
C ILE A 34 0.18 0.02 0.17
N ILE A 35 -0.38 -0.63 -0.85
CA ILE A 35 -0.07 -2.03 -1.16
C ILE A 35 1.38 -2.20 -1.59
N ASN A 36 1.92 -1.28 -2.39
CA ASN A 36 3.34 -1.28 -2.73
C ASN A 36 4.22 -1.17 -1.49
N ALA A 37 3.85 -0.33 -0.51
CA ALA A 37 4.56 -0.22 0.76
C ALA A 37 4.50 -1.52 1.58
N ILE A 38 3.33 -2.19 1.63
CA ILE A 38 3.18 -3.50 2.29
C ILE A 38 4.06 -4.55 1.59
N ARG A 39 4.01 -4.63 0.25
CA ARG A 39 4.85 -5.56 -0.53
C ARG A 39 6.34 -5.31 -0.33
N TYR A 40 6.74 -4.04 -0.27
CA TYR A 40 8.12 -3.66 0.01
C TYR A 40 8.59 -4.23 1.35
N ILE A 41 7.78 -4.08 2.40
CA ILE A 41 8.07 -4.60 3.73
C ILE A 41 8.09 -6.13 3.75
N MET A 42 7.08 -6.77 3.16
CA MET A 42 6.98 -8.24 3.15
C MET A 42 8.11 -8.90 2.34
N ARG A 43 8.54 -8.29 1.23
CA ARG A 43 9.58 -8.85 0.36
C ARG A 43 10.99 -8.49 0.83
N GLY A 44 11.18 -7.30 1.40
CA GLY A 44 12.45 -6.83 1.91
C GLY A 44 12.73 -7.22 3.36
N GLY A 45 11.72 -7.62 4.13
CA GLY A 45 11.86 -7.95 5.55
C GLY A 45 12.25 -6.77 6.44
N CYS A 46 12.09 -5.54 5.96
CA CYS A 46 12.50 -4.33 6.69
C CYS A 46 11.48 -3.96 7.78
N GLN A 47 11.96 -3.35 8.87
CA GLN A 47 11.08 -2.84 9.92
C GLN A 47 10.15 -1.74 9.38
N TRP A 48 8.90 -1.69 9.86
CA TRP A 48 7.90 -0.68 9.47
C TRP A 48 8.42 0.76 9.59
N ARG A 49 9.22 1.06 10.61
CA ARG A 49 9.79 2.41 10.85
C ARG A 49 10.86 2.81 9.83
N MET A 50 11.42 1.84 9.10
CA MET A 50 12.41 2.05 8.05
C MET A 50 11.77 2.18 6.66
N LEU A 51 10.44 2.23 6.57
CA LEU A 51 9.75 2.44 5.30
C LEU A 51 10.25 3.75 4.65
N PRO A 52 10.66 3.72 3.37
CA PRO A 52 11.11 4.92 2.66
C PRO A 52 10.07 6.04 2.68
N LYS A 53 10.53 7.29 2.73
CA LYS A 53 9.67 8.49 2.81
C LYS A 53 8.83 8.73 1.54
N ASP A 54 9.14 8.03 0.45
CA ASP A 54 8.36 8.05 -0.80
C ASP A 54 6.99 7.40 -0.63
N PHE A 55 6.85 6.51 0.37
CA PHE A 55 5.60 5.85 0.70
C PHE A 55 4.78 6.67 1.72
N PRO A 56 3.46 6.42 1.81
CA PRO A 56 2.64 6.96 2.89
C PRO A 56 3.26 6.66 4.26
N PRO A 57 2.95 7.47 5.29
CA PRO A 57 3.46 7.25 6.63
C PRO A 57 3.28 5.80 7.07
N TRP A 58 4.34 5.19 7.60
CA TRP A 58 4.34 3.77 7.98
C TRP A 58 3.17 3.39 8.90
N LYS A 59 2.70 4.32 9.76
CA LYS A 59 1.52 4.13 10.61
C LYS A 59 0.26 3.89 9.77
N THR A 60 0.05 4.72 8.74
CA THR A 60 -1.08 4.55 7.83
C THR A 60 -0.99 3.23 7.08
N VAL A 61 0.19 2.84 6.61
CA VAL A 61 0.38 1.56 5.92
C VAL A 61 0.12 0.39 6.87
N TYR A 62 0.60 0.49 8.11
CA TYR A 62 0.42 -0.52 9.15
C TYR A 62 -1.05 -0.65 9.59
N ASP A 63 -1.76 0.46 9.72
CA ASP A 63 -3.20 0.47 10.01
C ASP A 63 -4.00 -0.24 8.90
N TYR A 64 -3.56 -0.15 7.63
CA TYR A 64 -4.15 -0.90 6.52
C TYR A 64 -3.77 -2.39 6.54
N PHE A 65 -2.60 -2.74 7.07
CA PHE A 65 -2.17 -4.13 7.20
C PHE A 65 -2.91 -4.88 8.32
N LEU A 66 -3.24 -4.19 9.42
CA LEU A 66 -3.95 -4.76 10.55
C LEU A 66 -5.48 -4.88 10.37
N ARG A 67 -6.02 -4.33 9.29
CA ARG A 67 -7.46 -4.15 9.08
C ARG A 67 -8.01 -5.15 8.08
#